data_AF-A0A838CZS5-F1
#
_entry.id   AF-A0A838CZS5-F1
#
_cell.length_a   1.000
_cell.length_b   1.000
_cell.length_c   1.000
_cell.angle_alpha   90.00
_cell.angle_beta   90.00
_cell.angle_gamma   90.00
#
_symmetry.space_group_name_H-M   'P 1'
#
loop_
_entity.id
_entity.type
_entity.pdbx_description
1 polymer ?
#
loop_
_entity_poly.entity_id
_entity_poly.type
_entity_poly.pdbx_seq_one_letter_code
_entity_poly.pdbx_strand_id
1 'polypeptide(L)'
;MSDYPITYDYIDSKWRQRPGGNRLPRYGVAHDTGNPGSTARQNVNYFNRQNLSSSAHAFVDDREIIVMIPFTEKAYHVRYDVSDANDWAIGIELCYGGQINFKEAYKRYVWLWAYLCNRFNFNPRTQIKGHYMLDPTRRSDPINAFSKNQITWNQFINDVQKRVGQPIMTAPTTIILREGDRGENVTEVQRQLSYLGYYKDSIDGSFGPNTRNAVIQFQREQNLIVDGIVGPMTFGALNDAYENKESKEPLQRGDQGTRVETLQRQLTSLGYTPGPLDGRFGPQTESAVRAFQRDQGLAIDGSFGPLTMAALNNALTSHAASEDAPSVPKPSPANETLYRVQVGVFESERNAQELASKVRGQGFDVTVIPFPKADP
;
A
#
# COMPACT_ATOMS: atom_id res chain seq x y z
N MET A 1 14.73 -16.48 16.34
CA MET A 1 15.26 -16.31 14.96
C MET A 1 14.07 -15.89 14.11
N SER A 2 14.13 -14.77 13.39
CA SER A 2 13.05 -14.27 12.51
C SER A 2 13.02 -15.07 11.21
N ASP A 3 11.83 -15.45 10.74
CA ASP A 3 11.71 -16.10 9.43
C ASP A 3 11.66 -15.02 8.34
N TYR A 4 12.67 -15.03 7.47
CA TYR A 4 12.86 -14.29 6.21
C TYR A 4 12.72 -12.75 6.20
N PRO A 5 13.83 -12.00 6.02
CA PRO A 5 13.75 -10.56 5.76
C PRO A 5 13.18 -10.26 4.37
N ILE A 6 12.46 -9.15 4.26
CA ILE A 6 12.02 -8.54 3.01
C ILE A 6 12.98 -7.40 2.64
N THR A 7 13.40 -7.31 1.39
CA THR A 7 14.15 -6.17 0.87
C THR A 7 13.20 -5.29 0.06
N TYR A 8 13.15 -4.00 0.35
CA TYR A 8 12.47 -3.01 -0.50
C TYR A 8 13.50 -2.37 -1.44
N ASP A 9 13.34 -2.60 -2.73
CA ASP A 9 14.21 -2.07 -3.80
C ASP A 9 13.33 -1.66 -4.96
N TYR A 10 12.74 -0.46 -4.85
CA TYR A 10 11.69 -0.05 -5.76
C TYR A 10 12.24 0.34 -7.14
N ILE A 11 11.54 -0.09 -8.19
CA ILE A 11 11.85 0.38 -9.53
C ILE A 11 11.54 1.88 -9.66
N ASP A 12 12.37 2.55 -10.46
CA ASP A 12 12.28 3.99 -10.73
C ASP A 12 10.91 4.36 -11.30
N SER A 13 10.30 5.42 -10.80
CA SER A 13 8.97 5.90 -11.22
C SER A 13 8.93 6.39 -12.66
N LYS A 14 10.08 6.58 -13.32
CA LYS A 14 10.15 6.86 -14.76
C LYS A 14 9.64 5.70 -15.63
N TRP A 15 9.64 4.47 -15.11
CA TRP A 15 9.21 3.30 -15.86
C TRP A 15 7.69 3.16 -15.84
N ARG A 16 7.07 3.01 -17.01
CA ARG A 16 5.60 2.88 -17.12
C ARG A 16 5.04 1.68 -16.38
N GLN A 17 5.88 0.68 -16.12
CA GLN A 17 5.49 -0.51 -15.36
C GLN A 17 5.31 -0.28 -13.85
N ARG A 18 5.57 0.91 -13.31
CA ARG A 18 5.16 1.31 -11.95
C ARG A 18 4.23 2.52 -12.04
N PRO A 19 2.92 2.31 -12.23
CA PRO A 19 1.96 3.41 -12.36
C PRO A 19 1.68 4.17 -11.06
N GLY A 20 2.21 3.72 -9.92
CA GLY A 20 1.97 4.33 -8.62
C GLY A 20 0.55 4.06 -8.09
N GLY A 21 0.00 5.05 -7.40
CA GLY A 21 -1.31 5.00 -6.75
C GLY A 21 -1.24 4.61 -5.27
N ASN A 22 -2.38 4.60 -4.60
CA ASN A 22 -2.50 4.12 -3.23
C ASN A 22 -3.83 3.39 -3.07
N ARG A 23 -3.76 2.12 -2.69
CA ARG A 23 -4.91 1.23 -2.57
C ARG A 23 -4.68 0.21 -1.46
N LEU A 24 -5.79 -0.22 -0.85
CA LEU A 24 -5.80 -1.44 -0.06
C LEU A 24 -6.07 -2.62 -1.00
N PRO A 25 -5.13 -3.57 -1.15
CA PRO A 25 -5.34 -4.73 -2.00
C PRO A 25 -6.43 -5.62 -1.40
N ARG A 26 -7.24 -6.25 -2.26
CA ARG A 26 -8.39 -7.10 -1.88
C ARG A 26 -8.05 -8.59 -1.89
N TYR A 27 -7.03 -8.98 -2.64
CA TYR A 27 -6.56 -10.35 -2.80
C TYR A 27 -5.13 -10.36 -3.36
N GLY A 28 -4.58 -11.54 -3.63
CA GLY A 28 -3.32 -11.68 -4.34
C GLY A 28 -3.34 -12.76 -5.41
N VAL A 29 -2.43 -12.61 -6.38
CA VAL A 29 -2.20 -13.55 -7.47
C VAL A 29 -0.79 -14.13 -7.32
N ALA A 30 -0.73 -15.44 -7.21
CA ALA A 30 0.48 -16.23 -7.19
C ALA A 30 0.94 -16.51 -8.63
N HIS A 31 2.18 -16.15 -8.91
CA HIS A 31 2.87 -16.35 -10.18
C HIS A 31 4.14 -17.17 -9.97
N ASP A 32 4.64 -17.75 -11.06
CA ASP A 32 6.03 -18.19 -11.18
C ASP A 32 6.68 -17.42 -12.32
N THR A 33 7.97 -17.17 -12.20
CA THR A 33 8.72 -16.29 -13.13
C THR A 33 8.68 -16.73 -14.60
N GLY A 34 8.28 -17.97 -14.90
CA GLY A 34 8.35 -18.54 -16.25
C GLY A 34 9.76 -18.61 -16.83
N ASN A 35 10.80 -18.31 -16.04
CA ASN A 35 12.19 -18.20 -16.45
C ASN A 35 13.11 -18.99 -15.50
N PRO A 36 13.23 -20.32 -15.67
CA PRO A 36 13.98 -21.17 -14.77
C PRO A 36 15.43 -20.74 -14.58
N GLY A 37 15.87 -20.61 -13.33
CA GLY A 37 17.22 -20.20 -12.95
C GLY A 37 17.42 -18.69 -12.78
N SER A 38 16.40 -17.87 -13.05
CA SER A 38 16.45 -16.44 -12.76
C SER A 38 16.18 -16.17 -11.28
N THR A 39 17.11 -15.48 -10.62
CA THR A 39 17.01 -15.07 -9.21
C THR A 39 16.08 -13.87 -9.03
N ALA A 40 15.65 -13.60 -7.80
CA ALA A 40 14.83 -12.43 -7.48
C ALA A 40 15.54 -11.13 -7.89
N ARG A 41 16.83 -11.01 -7.57
CA ARG A 41 17.65 -9.84 -7.94
C ARG A 41 17.78 -9.65 -9.45
N GLN A 42 17.97 -10.74 -10.21
CA GLN A 42 18.06 -10.66 -11.67
C GLN A 42 16.75 -10.17 -12.28
N ASN A 43 15.61 -10.65 -11.79
CA ASN A 43 14.30 -10.19 -12.25
C ASN A 43 14.09 -8.70 -11.92
N VAL A 44 14.32 -8.26 -10.67
CA VAL A 44 14.19 -6.84 -10.31
C VAL A 44 15.11 -5.94 -11.15
N ASN A 45 16.37 -6.36 -11.36
CA ASN A 45 17.30 -5.65 -12.24
C ASN A 45 16.79 -5.56 -13.68
N TYR A 46 16.16 -6.61 -14.20
CA TYR A 46 15.56 -6.61 -15.54
C TYR A 46 14.41 -5.60 -15.64
N PHE A 47 13.53 -5.53 -14.64
CA PHE A 47 12.45 -4.53 -14.58
C PHE A 47 12.95 -3.11 -14.31
N ASN A 48 14.18 -2.90 -13.83
CA ASN A 48 14.69 -1.54 -13.56
C ASN A 48 15.61 -0.97 -14.66
N ARG A 49 15.78 -1.68 -15.78
CA ARG A 49 16.70 -1.29 -16.87
C ARG A 49 16.03 -0.93 -18.18
N GLN A 50 14.74 -1.21 -18.34
CA GLN A 50 14.04 -1.04 -19.60
C GLN A 50 12.53 -0.84 -19.39
N ASN A 51 11.88 -0.32 -20.43
CA ASN A 51 10.45 -0.08 -20.46
C ASN A 51 9.70 -1.35 -20.87
N LEU A 52 8.73 -1.75 -20.06
CA LEU A 52 7.94 -2.96 -20.19
C LEU A 52 6.45 -2.61 -20.02
N SER A 53 5.59 -3.49 -20.51
CA SER A 53 4.13 -3.40 -20.33
C SER A 53 3.62 -4.22 -19.14
N SER A 54 4.51 -4.85 -18.38
CA SER A 54 4.19 -5.72 -17.25
C SER A 54 5.12 -5.44 -16.05
N SER A 55 4.72 -5.92 -14.88
CA SER A 55 5.45 -5.82 -13.60
C SER A 55 4.84 -6.77 -12.59
N ALA A 56 5.56 -7.06 -11.51
CA ALA A 56 5.03 -7.68 -10.29
C ALA A 56 5.33 -6.79 -9.07
N HIS A 57 4.73 -7.12 -7.91
CA HIS A 57 5.07 -6.40 -6.68
C HIS A 57 6.37 -6.92 -6.08
N ALA A 58 6.55 -8.24 -6.07
CA ALA A 58 7.72 -8.86 -5.47
C ALA A 58 8.18 -10.12 -6.19
N PHE A 59 9.48 -10.40 -6.07
CA PHE A 59 10.12 -11.65 -6.48
C PHE A 59 10.68 -12.37 -5.26
N VAL A 60 10.57 -13.69 -5.25
CA VAL A 60 11.02 -14.55 -4.15
C VAL A 60 11.88 -15.67 -4.69
N ASP A 61 13.09 -15.82 -4.15
CA ASP A 61 13.96 -16.97 -4.40
C ASP A 61 14.44 -17.61 -3.09
N ASP A 62 15.46 -18.47 -3.15
CA ASP A 62 16.02 -19.19 -2.00
C ASP A 62 16.87 -18.30 -1.07
N ARG A 63 17.21 -17.08 -1.49
CA ARG A 63 18.11 -16.16 -0.79
C ARG A 63 17.37 -14.95 -0.25
N GLU A 64 16.45 -14.37 -1.02
CA GLU A 64 15.81 -13.10 -0.68
C GLU A 64 14.37 -12.97 -1.16
N ILE A 65 13.64 -12.07 -0.51
CA ILE A 65 12.39 -11.49 -1.00
C ILE A 65 12.73 -10.07 -1.41
N ILE A 66 12.42 -9.67 -2.65
CA ILE A 66 12.56 -8.28 -3.08
C ILE A 66 11.21 -7.75 -3.50
N VAL A 67 10.76 -6.69 -2.84
CA VAL A 67 9.57 -5.91 -3.22
C VAL A 67 10.05 -4.74 -4.06
N MET A 68 9.63 -4.72 -5.32
CA MET A 68 10.03 -3.72 -6.30
C MET A 68 8.93 -2.70 -6.63
N ILE A 69 7.69 -2.99 -6.23
CA ILE A 69 6.56 -2.05 -6.21
C ILE A 69 5.85 -2.23 -4.86
N PRO A 70 5.56 -1.16 -4.09
CA PRO A 70 4.83 -1.24 -2.84
C PRO A 70 3.53 -2.03 -2.97
N PHE A 71 3.19 -2.85 -1.97
CA PHE A 71 1.96 -3.68 -2.00
C PHE A 71 0.65 -2.89 -2.05
N THR A 72 0.70 -1.60 -1.72
CA THR A 72 -0.41 -0.64 -1.81
C THR A 72 -0.41 0.14 -3.12
N GLU A 73 0.55 -0.07 -4.01
CA GLU A 73 0.58 0.49 -5.35
C GLU A 73 0.03 -0.51 -6.37
N LYS A 74 -0.22 -0.05 -7.59
CA LYS A 74 -0.66 -0.88 -8.70
C LYS A 74 0.54 -1.50 -9.43
N ALA A 75 0.36 -2.74 -9.91
CA ALA A 75 1.30 -3.40 -10.81
C ALA A 75 0.53 -4.08 -11.97
N TYR A 76 1.16 -4.22 -13.14
CA TYR A 76 0.63 -4.90 -14.32
C TYR A 76 1.07 -6.37 -14.41
N HIS A 77 0.38 -7.27 -13.70
CA HIS A 77 0.74 -8.70 -13.60
C HIS A 77 -0.31 -9.65 -14.20
N VAL A 78 -1.52 -9.17 -14.52
CA VAL A 78 -2.58 -9.94 -15.20
C VAL A 78 -3.18 -9.10 -16.34
N ARG A 79 -3.80 -9.69 -17.35
CA ARG A 79 -4.50 -8.91 -18.38
C ARG A 79 -5.86 -8.39 -17.88
N TYR A 80 -6.28 -7.23 -18.38
CA TYR A 80 -7.55 -6.60 -17.97
C TYR A 80 -8.80 -7.29 -18.53
N ASP A 81 -8.68 -8.00 -19.64
CA ASP A 81 -9.79 -8.72 -20.27
C ASP A 81 -10.23 -9.96 -19.49
N VAL A 82 -9.45 -10.39 -18.50
CA VAL A 82 -9.72 -11.60 -17.70
C VAL A 82 -9.93 -11.32 -16.21
N SER A 83 -9.45 -10.19 -15.67
CA SER A 83 -9.64 -9.85 -14.26
C SER A 83 -9.33 -8.37 -13.93
N ASP A 84 -9.72 -7.95 -12.74
CA ASP A 84 -9.37 -6.66 -12.11
C ASP A 84 -8.05 -6.72 -11.30
N ALA A 85 -7.24 -7.77 -11.48
CA ALA A 85 -6.11 -8.07 -10.59
C ALA A 85 -5.01 -7.01 -10.58
N ASN A 86 -4.82 -6.27 -11.68
CA ASN A 86 -3.88 -5.16 -11.67
C ASN A 86 -4.31 -4.07 -10.69
N ASP A 87 -5.61 -3.80 -10.60
CA ASP A 87 -6.17 -2.76 -9.75
C ASP A 87 -6.29 -3.21 -8.30
N TRP A 88 -6.61 -4.49 -8.05
CA TRP A 88 -7.00 -4.94 -6.71
C TRP A 88 -6.18 -6.07 -6.11
N ALA A 89 -5.23 -6.65 -6.86
CA ALA A 89 -4.40 -7.75 -6.36
C ALA A 89 -2.91 -7.42 -6.21
N ILE A 90 -2.29 -8.05 -5.23
CA ILE A 90 -0.83 -8.14 -5.14
C ILE A 90 -0.36 -9.30 -6.01
N GLY A 91 0.59 -9.07 -6.91
CA GLY A 91 1.24 -10.10 -7.73
C GLY A 91 2.62 -10.47 -7.19
N ILE A 92 2.83 -11.75 -6.83
CA ILE A 92 4.10 -12.27 -6.30
C ILE A 92 4.65 -13.37 -7.21
N GLU A 93 5.90 -13.19 -7.63
CA GLU A 93 6.63 -14.07 -8.55
C GLU A 93 7.56 -15.04 -7.81
N LEU A 94 7.34 -16.34 -7.97
CA LEU A 94 8.22 -17.38 -7.46
C LEU A 94 9.34 -17.70 -8.46
N CYS A 95 10.59 -17.51 -8.03
CA CYS A 95 11.76 -17.94 -8.77
C CYS A 95 12.02 -19.43 -8.54
N TYR A 96 12.39 -20.17 -9.60
CA TYR A 96 12.59 -21.62 -9.53
C TYR A 96 13.59 -22.12 -10.58
N GLY A 97 14.06 -23.36 -10.45
CA GLY A 97 14.94 -24.00 -11.42
C GLY A 97 16.39 -23.49 -11.40
N GLY A 98 17.23 -24.02 -12.30
CA GLY A 98 18.66 -23.70 -12.31
C GLY A 98 19.35 -24.06 -10.99
N GLN A 99 20.07 -23.11 -10.41
CA GLN A 99 20.80 -23.28 -9.14
C GLN A 99 19.99 -22.85 -7.90
N ILE A 100 18.70 -22.51 -8.06
CA ILE A 100 17.84 -22.07 -6.95
C ILE A 100 17.45 -23.28 -6.11
N ASN A 101 17.71 -23.22 -4.80
CA ASN A 101 17.19 -24.20 -3.85
C ASN A 101 15.67 -24.03 -3.68
N PHE A 102 14.91 -24.74 -4.51
CA PHE A 102 13.46 -24.57 -4.56
C PHE A 102 12.77 -24.82 -3.22
N LYS A 103 13.26 -25.77 -2.40
CA LYS A 103 12.67 -26.03 -1.08
C LYS A 103 12.73 -24.78 -0.20
N GLU A 104 13.83 -24.04 -0.25
CA GLU A 104 14.00 -22.81 0.53
C GLU A 104 13.24 -21.63 -0.08
N ALA A 105 13.24 -21.51 -1.41
CA ALA A 105 12.41 -20.52 -2.12
C ALA A 105 10.92 -20.70 -1.80
N TYR A 106 10.43 -21.94 -1.81
CA TYR A 106 9.04 -22.28 -1.49
C TYR A 106 8.68 -21.94 -0.04
N LYS A 107 9.54 -22.24 0.94
CA LYS A 107 9.29 -21.85 2.34
C LYS A 107 9.16 -20.33 2.48
N ARG A 108 10.03 -19.58 1.81
CA ARG A 108 10.03 -18.11 1.82
C ARG A 108 8.80 -17.55 1.09
N TYR A 109 8.38 -18.20 0.01
CA TYR A 109 7.15 -17.86 -0.72
C TYR A 109 5.89 -18.08 0.12
N VAL A 110 5.77 -19.25 0.78
CA VAL A 110 4.69 -19.55 1.73
C VAL A 110 4.68 -18.55 2.88
N TRP A 111 5.85 -18.23 3.44
CA TRP A 111 5.98 -17.24 4.50
C TRP A 111 5.50 -15.84 4.04
N LEU A 112 5.90 -15.39 2.85
CA LEU A 112 5.47 -14.10 2.32
C LEU A 112 3.96 -14.04 2.13
N TRP A 113 3.35 -15.10 1.59
CA TRP A 113 1.90 -15.17 1.45
C TRP A 113 1.18 -15.14 2.80
N ALA A 114 1.69 -15.83 3.82
CA ALA A 114 1.13 -15.75 5.17
C ALA A 114 1.28 -14.35 5.78
N TYR A 115 2.43 -13.69 5.55
CA TYR A 115 2.64 -12.29 5.93
C TYR A 115 1.62 -11.35 5.29
N LEU A 116 1.38 -11.49 3.99
CA LEU A 116 0.37 -10.70 3.28
C LEU A 116 -1.04 -10.98 3.80
N CYS A 117 -1.37 -12.25 4.07
CA CYS A 117 -2.64 -12.63 4.69
C CYS A 117 -2.86 -11.97 6.05
N ASN A 118 -1.86 -11.97 6.92
CA ASN A 118 -1.98 -11.30 8.22
C ASN A 118 -2.02 -9.77 8.08
N ARG A 119 -1.22 -9.18 7.18
CA ARG A 119 -1.12 -7.73 7.00
C ARG A 119 -2.39 -7.12 6.39
N PHE A 120 -2.99 -7.78 5.41
CA PHE A 120 -4.14 -7.28 4.66
C PHE A 120 -5.42 -8.06 4.96
N ASN A 121 -5.40 -8.93 5.97
CA ASN A 121 -6.52 -9.78 6.38
C ASN A 121 -7.09 -10.64 5.24
N PHE A 122 -6.21 -11.24 4.42
CA PHE A 122 -6.66 -12.17 3.37
C PHE A 122 -6.93 -13.56 3.93
N ASN A 123 -8.03 -14.15 3.52
CA ASN A 123 -8.26 -15.59 3.66
C ASN A 123 -7.46 -16.34 2.57
N PRO A 124 -6.50 -17.21 2.93
CA PRO A 124 -5.68 -17.93 1.96
C PRO A 124 -6.50 -18.67 0.91
N ARG A 125 -7.60 -19.32 1.31
CA ARG A 125 -8.38 -20.20 0.43
C ARG A 125 -9.19 -19.45 -0.63
N THR A 126 -9.59 -18.21 -0.37
CA THR A 126 -10.51 -17.46 -1.23
C THR A 126 -9.87 -16.22 -1.85
N GLN A 127 -8.79 -15.70 -1.25
CA GLN A 127 -8.13 -14.45 -1.65
C GLN A 127 -6.67 -14.64 -2.07
N ILE A 128 -6.16 -15.88 -2.15
CA ILE A 128 -4.97 -16.20 -2.94
C ILE A 128 -5.45 -16.96 -4.17
N LYS A 129 -5.12 -16.46 -5.36
CA LYS A 129 -5.47 -17.08 -6.63
C LYS A 129 -4.20 -17.41 -7.41
N GLY A 130 -4.19 -18.52 -8.14
CA GLY A 130 -3.16 -18.74 -9.15
C GLY A 130 -3.48 -17.92 -10.39
N HIS A 131 -2.48 -17.45 -11.13
CA HIS A 131 -2.73 -16.75 -12.39
C HIS A 131 -3.54 -17.61 -13.37
N TYR A 132 -3.27 -18.93 -13.41
CA TYR A 132 -4.05 -19.89 -14.19
C TYR A 132 -5.55 -19.92 -13.83
N MET A 133 -5.95 -19.51 -12.63
CA MET A 133 -7.36 -19.45 -12.23
C MET A 133 -8.07 -18.24 -12.85
N LEU A 134 -7.32 -17.18 -13.14
CA LEU A 134 -7.83 -15.97 -13.76
C LEU A 134 -7.76 -16.05 -15.28
N ASP A 135 -6.73 -16.71 -15.83
CA ASP A 135 -6.47 -16.80 -17.26
C ASP A 135 -6.12 -18.24 -17.72
N PRO A 136 -7.05 -19.21 -17.56
CA PRO A 136 -6.75 -20.64 -17.70
C PRO A 136 -6.39 -21.08 -19.13
N THR A 137 -6.75 -20.30 -20.14
CA THR A 137 -6.48 -20.64 -21.55
C THR A 137 -5.05 -20.29 -21.96
N ARG A 138 -4.39 -19.39 -21.22
CA ARG A 138 -3.07 -18.84 -21.58
C ARG A 138 -2.02 -19.05 -20.50
N ARG A 139 -2.44 -19.18 -19.23
CA ARG A 139 -1.54 -19.22 -18.08
C ARG A 139 -1.67 -20.53 -17.31
N SER A 140 -0.52 -20.98 -16.83
CA SER A 140 -0.36 -22.19 -16.01
C SER A 140 0.35 -21.86 -14.70
N ASP A 141 0.87 -20.65 -14.51
CA ASP A 141 1.56 -20.24 -13.30
C ASP A 141 0.60 -20.11 -12.09
N PRO A 142 1.05 -20.46 -10.87
CA PRO A 142 2.41 -20.88 -10.49
C PRO A 142 2.68 -22.40 -10.66
N ILE A 143 1.81 -23.13 -11.35
CA ILE A 143 1.87 -24.60 -11.42
C ILE A 143 3.12 -25.09 -12.16
N ASN A 144 3.75 -24.28 -13.02
CA ASN A 144 4.99 -24.68 -13.68
C ASN A 144 6.12 -24.93 -12.68
N ALA A 145 6.22 -24.07 -11.65
CA ALA A 145 7.17 -24.24 -10.57
C ALA A 145 6.74 -25.35 -9.61
N PHE A 146 5.46 -25.41 -9.26
CA PHE A 146 4.94 -26.37 -8.27
C PHE A 146 5.00 -27.82 -8.76
N SER A 147 4.53 -28.09 -9.98
CA SER A 147 4.49 -29.45 -10.54
C SER A 147 5.87 -30.10 -10.65
N LYS A 148 6.88 -29.33 -11.07
CA LYS A 148 8.29 -29.77 -11.13
C LYS A 148 8.86 -30.15 -9.78
N ASN A 149 8.26 -29.67 -8.69
CA ASN A 149 8.71 -29.88 -7.33
C ASN A 149 7.66 -30.65 -6.49
N GLN A 150 6.71 -31.31 -7.15
CA GLN A 150 5.69 -32.16 -6.52
C GLN A 150 4.84 -31.42 -5.48
N ILE A 151 4.65 -30.12 -5.66
CA ILE A 151 3.72 -29.30 -4.86
C ILE A 151 2.39 -29.21 -5.61
N THR A 152 1.28 -29.39 -4.89
CA THR A 152 -0.06 -29.13 -5.42
C THR A 152 -0.54 -27.75 -4.97
N TRP A 153 -1.49 -27.16 -5.70
CA TRP A 153 -2.13 -25.91 -5.28
C TRP A 153 -2.73 -26.01 -3.87
N ASN A 154 -3.43 -27.10 -3.57
CA ASN A 154 -4.04 -27.33 -2.26
C ASN A 154 -2.99 -27.43 -1.15
N GLN A 155 -1.84 -28.06 -1.43
CA GLN A 155 -0.72 -28.09 -0.48
C GLN A 155 -0.19 -26.69 -0.21
N PHE A 156 0.03 -25.88 -1.24
CA PHE A 156 0.45 -24.49 -1.09
C PHE A 156 -0.51 -23.67 -0.24
N ILE A 157 -1.81 -23.72 -0.53
CA ILE A 157 -2.82 -22.99 0.26
C ILE A 157 -2.86 -23.49 1.72
N ASN A 158 -2.76 -24.79 1.94
CA ASN A 158 -2.70 -25.34 3.30
C ASN A 158 -1.43 -24.93 4.04
N ASP A 159 -0.28 -24.87 3.37
CA ASP A 159 0.98 -24.43 3.97
C ASP A 159 0.94 -22.96 4.35
N VAL A 160 0.32 -22.10 3.53
CA VAL A 160 0.05 -20.69 3.88
C VAL A 160 -0.90 -20.61 5.07
N GLN A 161 -2.03 -21.32 5.00
CA GLN A 161 -3.06 -21.32 6.06
C GLN A 161 -2.52 -21.77 7.42
N LYS A 162 -1.61 -22.76 7.46
CA LYS A 162 -0.96 -23.22 8.70
C LYS A 162 -0.10 -22.13 9.36
N ARG A 163 0.34 -21.15 8.57
CA ARG A 163 1.25 -20.09 9.01
C ARG A 163 0.52 -18.77 9.30
N VAL A 164 -0.66 -18.58 8.72
CA VAL A 164 -1.61 -17.52 9.10
C VAL A 164 -2.05 -17.70 10.55
N GLY A 165 -2.12 -16.61 11.32
CA GLY A 165 -2.51 -16.66 12.74
C GLY A 165 -1.46 -17.22 13.71
N GLN A 166 -0.40 -17.88 13.23
CA GLN A 166 0.80 -18.00 14.05
C GLN A 166 1.39 -16.61 14.26
N PRO A 167 2.09 -16.36 15.38
CA PRO A 167 2.92 -15.18 15.48
C PRO A 167 3.92 -15.28 14.33
N ILE A 168 3.59 -14.60 13.23
CA ILE A 168 4.59 -14.25 12.25
C ILE A 168 5.51 -13.40 13.08
N MET A 169 6.66 -13.97 13.44
CA MET A 169 7.82 -13.19 13.80
C MET A 169 8.15 -12.42 12.52
N THR A 170 7.32 -11.42 12.22
CA THR A 170 7.68 -10.37 11.31
C THR A 170 8.94 -9.86 11.97
N ALA A 171 10.07 -10.16 11.34
CA ALA A 171 10.95 -9.03 11.17
C ALA A 171 10.01 -7.97 10.57
N PRO A 172 9.68 -6.87 11.27
CA PRO A 172 9.49 -5.64 10.53
C PRO A 172 10.60 -5.65 9.50
N THR A 173 10.32 -5.36 8.23
CA THR A 173 11.39 -5.02 7.32
C THR A 173 12.11 -3.87 7.98
N THR A 174 13.15 -4.21 8.70
CA THR A 174 13.85 -3.26 9.50
C THR A 174 14.83 -2.80 8.47
N ILE A 175 14.55 -1.66 7.86
CA ILE A 175 15.63 -0.89 7.28
C ILE A 175 16.50 -0.49 8.48
N ILE A 176 17.32 -1.42 9.01
CA ILE A 176 18.32 -1.11 10.04
C ILE A 176 19.34 -0.29 9.31
N LEU A 177 19.17 1.03 9.33
CA LEU A 177 20.21 1.92 8.86
C LEU A 177 21.10 2.29 10.03
N ARG A 178 22.40 2.16 9.82
CA ARG A 178 23.44 2.48 10.77
C ARG A 178 24.61 3.11 10.05
N GLU A 179 25.55 3.62 10.84
CA GLU A 179 26.75 4.23 10.32
C GLU A 179 27.50 3.29 9.35
N GLY A 180 27.82 3.82 8.16
CA GLY A 180 28.44 3.09 7.05
C GLY A 180 27.49 2.66 5.94
N ASP A 181 26.16 2.63 6.18
CA ASP A 181 25.17 2.30 5.16
C ASP A 181 25.04 3.42 4.11
N ARG A 182 24.63 3.06 2.88
CA ARG A 182 24.43 3.99 1.77
C ARG A 182 23.21 3.63 0.92
N GLY A 183 22.70 4.60 0.16
CA GLY A 183 21.67 4.40 -0.86
C GLY A 183 20.35 5.09 -0.53
N GLU A 184 19.32 4.84 -1.34
CA GLU A 184 18.07 5.62 -1.35
C GLU A 184 17.35 5.62 0.01
N ASN A 185 17.42 4.51 0.76
CA ASN A 185 16.84 4.43 2.10
C ASN A 185 17.51 5.40 3.10
N VAL A 186 18.83 5.62 2.96
CA VAL A 186 19.57 6.60 3.75
C VAL A 186 19.20 8.02 3.31
N THR A 187 19.11 8.24 2.00
CA THR A 187 18.66 9.52 1.43
C THR A 187 17.29 9.92 1.96
N GLU A 188 16.37 8.97 2.07
CA GLU A 188 15.02 9.20 2.59
C GLU A 188 15.02 9.56 4.07
N VAL A 189 15.74 8.81 4.90
CA VAL A 189 15.88 9.15 6.32
C VAL A 189 16.53 10.52 6.51
N GLN A 190 17.56 10.85 5.73
CA GLN A 190 18.18 12.18 5.76
C GLN A 190 17.19 13.27 5.36
N ARG A 191 16.35 13.06 4.33
CA ARG A 191 15.27 13.98 3.94
C ARG A 191 14.29 14.21 5.08
N GLN A 192 13.77 13.14 5.67
CA GLN A 192 12.77 13.25 6.72
C GLN A 192 13.35 13.88 8.00
N LEU A 193 14.55 13.46 8.42
CA LEU A 193 15.25 14.08 9.55
C LEU A 193 15.56 15.56 9.29
N SER A 194 15.90 15.93 8.05
CA SER A 194 16.14 17.32 7.68
C SER A 194 14.86 18.13 7.72
N TYR A 195 13.79 17.61 7.13
CA TYR A 195 12.45 18.22 7.17
C TYR A 195 11.96 18.41 8.61
N LEU A 196 12.20 17.44 9.48
CA LEU A 196 11.85 17.49 10.90
C LEU A 196 12.78 18.41 11.72
N GLY A 197 13.91 18.85 11.17
CA GLY A 197 14.84 19.80 11.80
C GLY A 197 16.02 19.17 12.55
N TYR A 198 16.18 17.85 12.47
CA TYR A 198 17.24 17.09 13.14
C TYR A 198 18.53 16.96 12.32
N TYR A 199 18.45 17.06 10.98
CA TYR A 199 19.61 16.90 10.08
C TYR A 199 19.85 18.18 9.25
N LYS A 200 21.03 18.80 9.41
CA LYS A 200 21.36 20.11 8.81
C LYS A 200 22.40 20.05 7.70
N ASP A 201 22.99 18.88 7.45
CA ASP A 201 23.99 18.71 6.41
C ASP A 201 23.34 18.36 5.06
N SER A 202 24.18 18.28 4.02
CA SER A 202 23.75 17.81 2.71
C SER A 202 23.22 16.38 2.77
N ILE A 203 22.11 16.15 2.07
CA ILE A 203 21.55 14.82 1.84
C ILE A 203 22.40 14.15 0.77
N ASP A 204 23.27 13.24 1.17
CA ASP A 204 24.26 12.58 0.33
C ASP A 204 24.03 11.07 0.18
N GLY A 205 22.98 10.55 0.82
CA GLY A 205 22.66 9.13 0.83
C GLY A 205 23.71 8.26 1.53
N SER A 206 24.58 8.85 2.35
CA SER A 206 25.59 8.15 3.16
C SER A 206 25.31 8.33 4.65
N PHE A 207 25.15 7.22 5.36
CA PHE A 207 24.84 7.25 6.79
C PHE A 207 26.16 7.44 7.55
N GLY A 208 26.63 8.69 7.61
CA GLY A 208 27.84 9.07 8.34
C GLY A 208 27.56 9.45 9.80
N PRO A 209 28.60 9.91 10.53
CA PRO A 209 28.48 10.39 11.91
C PRO A 209 27.37 11.43 12.10
N ASN A 210 27.17 12.30 11.12
CA ASN A 210 26.16 13.37 11.21
C ASN A 210 24.74 12.84 11.09
N THR A 211 24.50 11.86 10.20
CA THR A 211 23.20 11.18 10.12
C THR A 211 22.92 10.40 11.40
N ARG A 212 23.93 9.71 11.96
CA ARG A 212 23.83 9.03 13.25
C ARG A 212 23.46 10.00 14.38
N ASN A 213 24.08 11.17 14.44
CA ASN A 213 23.79 12.19 15.45
C ASN A 213 22.36 12.72 15.34
N ALA A 214 21.86 12.96 14.12
CA ALA A 214 20.47 13.36 13.89
C ALA A 214 19.47 12.29 14.34
N VAL A 215 19.76 11.00 14.07
CA VAL A 215 18.96 9.87 14.55
C VAL A 215 18.94 9.81 16.08
N ILE A 216 20.10 9.97 16.74
CA ILE A 216 20.19 10.01 18.21
C ILE A 216 19.34 11.14 18.80
N GLN A 217 19.39 12.32 18.20
CA GLN A 217 18.59 13.46 18.67
C GLN A 217 17.09 13.18 18.52
N PHE A 218 16.68 12.68 17.35
CA PHE A 218 15.30 12.29 17.10
C PHE A 218 14.82 11.22 18.09
N GLN A 219 15.60 10.16 18.30
CA GLN A 219 15.28 9.09 19.25
C GLN A 219 15.10 9.63 20.68
N ARG A 220 15.94 10.57 21.13
CA ARG A 220 15.81 11.21 22.45
C ARG A 220 14.50 11.98 22.57
N GLU A 221 14.15 12.79 21.57
CA GLU A 221 12.96 13.63 21.60
C GLU A 221 11.66 12.81 21.47
N GLN A 222 11.71 11.66 20.78
CA GLN A 222 10.57 10.73 20.65
C GLN A 222 10.48 9.69 21.79
N ASN A 223 11.32 9.78 22.82
CA ASN A 223 11.39 8.80 23.93
C ASN A 223 11.62 7.34 23.47
N LEU A 224 12.49 7.16 22.46
CA LEU A 224 12.89 5.86 21.93
C LEU A 224 14.21 5.37 22.55
N ILE A 225 14.61 4.14 22.22
CA ILE A 225 15.96 3.64 22.50
C ILE A 225 16.97 4.49 21.71
N VAL A 226 17.98 5.02 22.40
CA VAL A 226 18.95 5.99 21.84
C VAL A 226 20.25 5.28 21.45
N ASP A 227 20.24 4.56 20.34
CA ASP A 227 21.39 3.80 19.83
C ASP A 227 22.01 4.38 18.54
N GLY A 228 21.33 5.35 17.91
CA GLY A 228 21.74 5.95 16.64
C GLY A 228 21.51 5.06 15.42
N ILE A 229 20.68 4.03 15.56
CA ILE A 229 20.29 3.10 14.51
C ILE A 229 18.84 3.39 14.12
N VAL A 230 18.54 3.49 12.84
CA VAL A 230 17.15 3.55 12.37
C VAL A 230 16.59 2.14 12.42
N GLY A 231 16.05 1.72 13.56
CA GLY A 231 15.27 0.49 13.68
C GLY A 231 13.81 0.69 13.25
N PRO A 232 12.92 -0.32 13.42
CA PRO A 232 11.52 -0.19 13.02
C PRO A 232 10.79 0.87 13.86
N MET A 233 11.13 0.94 15.16
CA MET A 233 10.58 1.93 16.08
C MET A 233 10.99 3.35 15.67
N THR A 234 12.25 3.52 15.30
CA THR A 234 12.76 4.81 14.80
C THR A 234 12.13 5.17 13.47
N PHE A 235 12.07 4.24 12.51
CA PHE A 235 11.48 4.46 11.19
C PHE A 235 9.98 4.81 11.26
N GLY A 236 9.20 4.06 12.06
CA GLY A 236 7.78 4.33 12.28
C GLY A 236 7.55 5.71 12.88
N ALA A 237 8.26 6.04 13.97
CA ALA A 237 8.17 7.36 14.58
C ALA A 237 8.57 8.48 13.61
N LEU A 238 9.56 8.24 12.74
CA LEU A 238 10.03 9.22 11.76
C LEU A 238 8.95 9.53 10.72
N ASN A 239 8.27 8.51 10.22
CA ASN A 239 7.13 8.67 9.31
C ASN A 239 5.97 9.41 10.01
N ASP A 240 5.60 8.99 11.22
CA ASP A 240 4.52 9.63 11.97
C ASP A 240 4.83 11.11 12.22
N ALA A 241 6.06 11.42 12.63
CA ALA A 241 6.50 12.81 12.84
C ALA A 241 6.49 13.60 11.53
N TYR A 242 6.97 13.00 10.44
CA TYR A 242 7.00 13.61 9.10
C TYR A 242 5.59 13.95 8.63
N GLU A 243 4.67 12.98 8.65
CA GLU A 243 3.26 13.15 8.25
C GLU A 243 2.53 14.15 9.17
N ASN A 244 2.80 14.13 10.48
CA ASN A 244 2.22 15.08 11.43
C ASN A 244 2.72 16.52 11.23
N LYS A 245 3.99 16.69 10.84
CA LYS A 245 4.52 18.02 10.52
C LYS A 245 3.97 18.50 9.18
N GLU A 246 3.99 17.62 8.18
CA GLU A 246 3.50 17.92 6.84
C GLU A 246 2.02 18.31 6.87
N SER A 247 1.16 17.55 7.55
CA SER A 247 -0.28 17.83 7.68
C SER A 247 -0.62 19.15 8.40
N LYS A 248 0.30 19.71 9.19
CA LYS A 248 0.12 21.00 9.89
C LYS A 248 0.52 22.21 9.05
N GLU A 249 1.37 22.03 8.05
CA GLU A 249 1.81 23.13 7.19
C GLU A 249 0.70 23.50 6.18
N PRO A 250 0.28 24.77 6.11
CA PRO A 250 -0.67 25.22 5.10
C PRO A 250 -0.14 25.00 3.69
N LEU A 251 -1.00 24.54 2.76
CA LEU A 251 -0.61 24.54 1.35
C LEU A 251 -0.86 25.93 0.75
N GLN A 252 0.09 26.43 -0.03
CA GLN A 252 0.03 27.75 -0.65
C GLN A 252 0.69 27.74 -2.02
N ARG A 253 0.59 28.87 -2.74
CA ARG A 253 1.15 28.99 -4.09
C ARG A 253 2.64 28.62 -4.10
N GLY A 254 3.00 27.75 -5.03
CA GLY A 254 4.37 27.25 -5.20
C GLY A 254 4.59 25.86 -4.62
N ASP A 255 3.74 25.42 -3.69
CA ASP A 255 3.78 24.06 -3.16
C ASP A 255 3.42 23.04 -4.24
N GLN A 256 3.98 21.84 -4.12
CA GLN A 256 3.77 20.75 -5.07
C GLN A 256 3.68 19.42 -4.32
N GLY A 257 3.03 18.44 -4.92
CA GLY A 257 2.95 17.07 -4.42
C GLY A 257 1.52 16.57 -4.23
N THR A 258 1.42 15.36 -3.66
CA THR A 258 0.16 14.62 -3.54
C THR A 258 -0.88 15.36 -2.70
N ARG A 259 -0.47 16.10 -1.66
CA ARG A 259 -1.37 16.94 -0.84
C ARG A 259 -2.06 18.03 -1.65
N VAL A 260 -1.35 18.64 -2.60
CA VAL A 260 -1.91 19.64 -3.51
C VAL A 260 -2.88 18.99 -4.49
N GLU A 261 -2.53 17.83 -5.04
CA GLU A 261 -3.40 17.09 -5.96
C GLU A 261 -4.71 16.66 -5.26
N THR A 262 -4.62 16.18 -4.01
CA THR A 262 -5.79 15.87 -3.18
C THR A 262 -6.68 17.10 -2.98
N LEU A 263 -6.08 18.24 -2.62
CA LEU A 263 -6.81 19.51 -2.50
C LEU A 263 -7.49 19.90 -3.82
N GLN A 264 -6.78 19.81 -4.95
CA GLN A 264 -7.34 20.12 -6.27
C GLN A 264 -8.53 19.19 -6.59
N ARG A 265 -8.45 17.89 -6.28
CA ARG A 265 -9.56 16.94 -6.47
C ARG A 265 -10.77 17.31 -5.61
N GLN A 266 -10.55 17.61 -4.34
CA GLN A 266 -11.62 17.95 -3.38
C GLN A 266 -12.32 19.27 -3.74
N LEU A 267 -11.54 20.29 -4.11
CA LEU A 267 -12.09 21.56 -4.60
C LEU A 267 -12.90 21.34 -5.89
N THR A 268 -12.41 20.50 -6.80
CA THR A 268 -13.16 20.14 -8.02
C THR A 268 -14.48 19.44 -7.68
N SER A 269 -14.48 18.50 -6.72
CA SER A 269 -15.72 17.82 -6.31
C SER A 269 -16.73 18.75 -5.64
N LEU A 270 -16.29 19.88 -5.08
CA LEU A 270 -17.17 20.91 -4.52
C LEU A 270 -17.57 21.98 -5.55
N GLY A 271 -17.24 21.78 -6.83
CA GLY A 271 -17.62 22.68 -7.92
C GLY A 271 -16.66 23.85 -8.16
N TYR A 272 -15.51 23.91 -7.48
CA TYR A 272 -14.48 24.91 -7.75
C TYR A 272 -13.57 24.49 -8.91
N THR A 273 -12.84 25.44 -9.49
CA THR A 273 -11.95 25.20 -10.64
C THR A 273 -10.48 25.44 -10.27
N PRO A 274 -9.81 24.49 -9.60
CA PRO A 274 -8.44 24.66 -9.13
C PRO A 274 -7.37 24.49 -10.21
N GLY A 275 -7.77 24.25 -11.46
CA GLY A 275 -6.88 23.96 -12.57
C GLY A 275 -6.63 22.46 -12.78
N PRO A 276 -5.59 22.07 -13.52
CA PRO A 276 -5.24 20.66 -13.73
C PRO A 276 -4.90 19.98 -12.40
N LEU A 277 -5.23 18.68 -12.29
CA LEU A 277 -4.88 17.82 -11.16
C LEU A 277 -3.42 17.37 -11.25
N ASP A 278 -2.51 18.33 -11.34
CA ASP A 278 -1.08 18.13 -11.58
C ASP A 278 -0.25 18.15 -10.29
N GLY A 279 -0.92 18.33 -9.14
CA GLY A 279 -0.27 18.44 -7.84
C GLY A 279 0.59 19.70 -7.72
N ARG A 280 0.35 20.75 -8.50
CA ARG A 280 1.06 22.03 -8.40
C ARG A 280 0.11 23.12 -7.92
N PHE A 281 0.46 23.78 -6.82
CA PHE A 281 -0.39 24.80 -6.23
C PHE A 281 -0.15 26.10 -7.01
N GLY A 282 -0.79 26.19 -8.17
CA GLY A 282 -0.65 27.29 -9.11
C GLY A 282 -1.66 28.42 -8.86
N PRO A 283 -1.67 29.44 -9.74
CA PRO A 283 -2.60 30.56 -9.64
C PRO A 283 -4.08 30.14 -9.63
N GLN A 284 -4.43 29.08 -10.36
CA GLN A 284 -5.79 28.54 -10.42
C GLN A 284 -6.17 27.84 -9.11
N THR A 285 -5.26 27.06 -8.53
CA THR A 285 -5.48 26.38 -7.25
C THR A 285 -5.65 27.38 -6.11
N GLU A 286 -4.81 28.43 -6.06
CA GLU A 286 -4.99 29.52 -5.10
C GLU A 286 -6.32 30.25 -5.29
N SER A 287 -6.72 30.52 -6.54
CA SER A 287 -7.99 31.17 -6.84
C SER A 287 -9.18 30.34 -6.37
N ALA A 288 -9.12 29.01 -6.54
CA ALA A 288 -10.14 28.09 -6.06
C ALA A 288 -10.17 28.02 -4.52
N VAL A 289 -9.02 28.03 -3.85
CA VAL A 289 -8.96 28.11 -2.37
C VAL A 289 -9.57 29.42 -1.88
N ARG A 290 -9.25 30.56 -2.49
CA ARG A 290 -9.83 31.86 -2.14
C ARG A 290 -11.34 31.90 -2.36
N ALA A 291 -11.83 31.30 -3.45
CA ALA A 291 -13.26 31.19 -3.73
C ALA A 291 -13.96 30.34 -2.67
N PHE A 292 -13.40 29.17 -2.35
CA PHE A 292 -13.91 28.30 -1.29
C PHE A 292 -13.93 29.00 0.07
N GLN A 293 -12.83 29.64 0.46
CA GLN A 293 -12.74 30.42 1.70
C GLN A 293 -13.82 31.50 1.78
N ARG A 294 -14.07 32.22 0.67
CA ARG A 294 -15.13 33.23 0.59
C ARG A 294 -16.51 32.63 0.85
N ASP A 295 -16.82 31.51 0.20
CA ASP A 295 -18.13 30.87 0.30
C ASP A 295 -18.37 30.24 1.68
N GLN A 296 -17.30 29.83 2.37
CA GLN A 296 -17.35 29.32 3.74
C GLN A 296 -17.22 30.41 4.82
N GLY A 297 -17.13 31.69 4.44
CA GLY A 297 -17.00 32.81 5.39
C GLY A 297 -15.67 32.82 6.17
N LEU A 298 -14.60 32.26 5.60
CA LEU A 298 -13.26 32.24 6.18
C LEU A 298 -12.43 33.47 5.77
N ALA A 299 -11.28 33.67 6.41
CA ALA A 299 -10.27 34.60 5.92
C ALA A 299 -9.82 34.17 4.51
N ILE A 300 -9.84 35.12 3.58
CA ILE A 300 -9.52 34.88 2.15
C ILE A 300 -8.02 35.12 1.93
N ASP A 301 -7.18 34.28 2.54
CA ASP A 301 -5.72 34.38 2.43
C ASP A 301 -5.15 33.57 1.27
N GLY A 302 -5.95 32.67 0.67
CA GLY A 302 -5.54 31.78 -0.42
C GLY A 302 -4.65 30.62 0.01
N SER A 303 -4.47 30.41 1.32
CA SER A 303 -3.71 29.33 1.90
C SER A 303 -4.65 28.23 2.41
N PHE A 304 -4.38 26.98 2.06
CA PHE A 304 -5.10 25.83 2.60
C PHE A 304 -4.52 25.44 3.97
N GLY A 305 -4.83 26.27 4.96
CA GLY A 305 -4.46 26.06 6.36
C GLY A 305 -5.50 25.24 7.14
N PRO A 306 -5.28 25.02 8.45
CA PRO A 306 -6.13 24.15 9.28
C PRO A 306 -7.62 24.52 9.27
N LEU A 307 -7.96 25.81 9.28
CA LEU A 307 -9.35 26.27 9.23
C LEU A 307 -10.01 25.99 7.88
N THR A 308 -9.29 26.22 6.78
CA THR A 308 -9.77 25.92 5.43
C THR A 308 -9.92 24.42 5.22
N MET A 309 -9.02 23.61 5.76
CA MET A 309 -9.12 22.15 5.74
C MET A 309 -10.33 21.64 6.51
N ALA A 310 -10.58 22.16 7.71
CA ALA A 310 -11.75 21.80 8.50
C ALA A 310 -13.06 22.15 7.77
N ALA A 311 -13.14 23.35 7.17
CA ALA A 311 -14.29 23.75 6.38
C ALA A 311 -14.47 22.88 5.12
N LEU A 312 -13.37 22.53 4.43
CA LEU A 312 -13.41 21.68 3.23
C LEU A 312 -13.97 20.30 3.55
N ASN A 313 -13.53 19.70 4.66
CA ASN A 313 -14.04 18.41 5.12
C ASN A 313 -15.55 18.49 5.43
N ASN A 314 -16.00 19.56 6.09
CA ASN A 314 -17.42 19.78 6.37
C ASN A 314 -18.23 19.95 5.09
N ALA A 315 -17.74 20.76 4.13
CA ALA A 315 -18.39 20.97 2.84
C ALA A 315 -18.51 19.66 2.04
N LEU A 316 -17.47 18.82 2.03
CA LEU A 316 -17.50 17.50 1.39
C LEU A 316 -18.57 16.60 2.02
N THR A 317 -18.69 16.60 3.35
CA THR A 317 -19.74 15.84 4.04
C THR A 317 -21.14 16.37 3.77
N SER A 318 -21.33 17.69 3.67
CA SER A 318 -22.63 18.30 3.37
C SER A 318 -23.03 18.14 1.90
N HIS A 319 -22.07 18.19 0.98
CA HIS A 319 -22.31 17.99 -0.45
C HIS A 319 -22.81 16.57 -0.71
N ALA A 320 -22.19 15.56 -0.10
CA ALA A 320 -22.62 14.17 -0.14
C ALA A 320 -24.04 13.94 0.43
N ALA A 321 -24.48 14.75 1.40
CA ALA A 321 -25.82 14.66 1.98
C ALA A 321 -26.92 15.37 1.15
N SER A 322 -26.54 16.28 0.24
CA SER A 322 -27.48 17.08 -0.57
C SER A 322 -27.90 16.42 -1.88
N GLU A 323 -27.18 15.38 -2.33
CA GLU A 323 -27.48 14.64 -3.55
C GLU A 323 -28.59 13.56 -3.37
N ASP A 324 -29.15 13.39 -2.17
CA ASP A 324 -29.92 12.19 -1.74
C ASP A 324 -31.43 12.42 -1.37
N ALA A 325 -32.19 13.27 -2.11
CA ALA A 325 -33.66 13.47 -1.89
C ALA A 325 -34.56 13.08 -3.10
N PRO A 326 -35.82 12.59 -2.93
CA PRO A 326 -36.31 11.39 -3.66
C PRO A 326 -37.50 11.56 -4.66
N SER A 327 -37.62 10.66 -5.67
CA SER A 327 -38.90 10.25 -6.34
C SER A 327 -38.81 8.84 -7.02
N VAL A 328 -39.91 8.06 -7.06
CA VAL A 328 -40.04 6.57 -7.28
C VAL A 328 -41.14 6.27 -8.34
N PRO A 329 -41.37 5.07 -8.98
CA PRO A 329 -40.56 3.98 -9.62
C PRO A 329 -40.97 3.66 -11.12
N LYS A 330 -40.19 3.00 -12.02
CA LYS A 330 -40.07 1.52 -12.35
C LYS A 330 -39.69 1.37 -13.88
N PRO A 331 -39.16 0.25 -14.48
CA PRO A 331 -38.30 -0.87 -14.04
C PRO A 331 -36.89 -0.95 -14.72
N SER A 332 -36.02 -1.80 -14.14
CA SER A 332 -34.59 -2.11 -14.40
C SER A 332 -34.29 -3.01 -15.65
N PRO A 333 -33.01 -3.34 -16.07
CA PRO A 333 -31.80 -3.46 -15.24
C PRO A 333 -30.42 -2.96 -15.74
N ALA A 334 -29.57 -2.72 -14.72
CA ALA A 334 -28.12 -2.96 -14.58
C ALA A 334 -27.09 -1.92 -15.08
N ASN A 335 -26.55 -1.11 -14.14
CA ASN A 335 -25.15 -1.15 -13.69
C ASN A 335 -24.89 -0.13 -12.56
N GLU A 336 -25.39 -0.42 -11.35
CA GLU A 336 -24.93 0.27 -10.14
C GLU A 336 -23.86 -0.60 -9.47
N THR A 337 -22.64 -0.08 -9.37
CA THR A 337 -21.58 -0.75 -8.62
C THR A 337 -21.72 -0.38 -7.15
N LEU A 338 -22.21 -1.33 -6.35
CA LEU A 338 -22.25 -1.25 -4.90
C LEU A 338 -20.93 -1.75 -4.30
N TYR A 339 -20.37 -1.01 -3.36
CA TYR A 339 -19.18 -1.41 -2.61
C TYR A 339 -19.58 -1.94 -1.23
N ARG A 340 -19.03 -3.09 -0.83
CA ARG A 340 -19.26 -3.70 0.49
C ARG A 340 -17.98 -3.63 1.32
N VAL A 341 -18.10 -3.16 2.56
CA VAL A 341 -17.00 -3.12 3.53
C VAL A 341 -17.21 -4.22 4.57
N GLN A 342 -16.25 -5.14 4.71
CA GLN A 342 -16.29 -6.17 5.75
C GLN A 342 -15.66 -5.60 7.03
N VAL A 343 -16.51 -5.36 8.04
CA VAL A 343 -16.13 -4.62 9.25
C VAL A 343 -15.39 -5.49 10.29
N GLY A 344 -15.50 -6.84 10.21
CA GLY A 344 -14.78 -7.77 11.10
C GLY A 344 -15.30 -9.22 11.07
N VAL A 345 -14.72 -10.10 11.91
CA VAL A 345 -15.18 -11.48 12.19
C VAL A 345 -15.41 -11.62 13.69
N PHE A 346 -16.54 -12.19 14.11
CA PHE A 346 -16.94 -12.31 15.51
C PHE A 346 -17.23 -13.77 15.84
N GLU A 347 -16.81 -14.23 17.03
CA GLU A 347 -17.15 -15.57 17.52
C GLU A 347 -18.58 -15.66 18.07
N SER A 348 -19.18 -14.50 18.36
CA SER A 348 -20.54 -14.35 18.89
C SER A 348 -21.43 -13.68 17.84
N GLU A 349 -22.48 -14.38 17.43
CA GLU A 349 -23.51 -13.80 16.54
C GLU A 349 -24.13 -12.55 17.16
N ARG A 350 -24.33 -12.55 18.48
CA ARG A 350 -24.85 -11.38 19.21
C ARG A 350 -23.96 -10.15 19.03
N ASN A 351 -22.64 -10.29 19.17
CA ASN A 351 -21.71 -9.16 19.02
C ASN A 351 -21.67 -8.65 17.58
N ALA A 352 -21.74 -9.56 16.60
CA ALA A 352 -21.86 -9.20 15.19
C ALA A 352 -23.15 -8.42 14.91
N GLN A 353 -24.28 -8.87 15.47
CA GLN A 353 -25.57 -8.20 15.33
C GLN A 353 -25.61 -6.84 16.06
N GLU A 354 -24.93 -6.69 17.21
CA GLU A 354 -24.83 -5.41 17.93
C GLU A 354 -24.05 -4.36 17.12
N LEU A 355 -22.92 -4.73 16.51
CA LEU A 355 -22.20 -3.84 15.61
C LEU A 355 -23.03 -3.55 14.34
N ALA A 356 -23.61 -4.57 13.73
CA ALA A 356 -24.47 -4.40 12.56
C ALA A 356 -25.64 -3.45 12.84
N SER A 357 -26.22 -3.51 14.04
CA SER A 357 -27.30 -2.58 14.45
C SER A 357 -26.80 -1.14 14.62
N LYS A 358 -25.62 -0.93 15.20
CA LYS A 358 -25.01 0.41 15.30
C LYS A 358 -24.71 1.01 13.93
N VAL A 359 -24.19 0.19 13.02
CA VAL A 359 -23.82 0.62 11.67
C VAL A 359 -25.07 0.83 10.80
N ARG A 360 -26.12 0.00 10.93
CA ARG A 360 -27.44 0.26 10.35
C ARG A 360 -28.05 1.55 10.88
N GLY A 361 -27.88 1.84 12.18
CA GLY A 361 -28.29 3.10 12.80
C GLY A 361 -27.57 4.33 12.25
N GLN A 362 -26.47 4.15 11.51
CA GLN A 362 -25.74 5.20 10.78
C GLN A 362 -26.10 5.25 9.29
N GLY A 363 -27.13 4.49 8.84
CA GLY A 363 -27.65 4.55 7.48
C GLY A 363 -27.04 3.56 6.48
N PHE A 364 -26.16 2.66 6.92
CA PHE A 364 -25.55 1.67 6.03
C PHE A 364 -26.34 0.37 5.95
N ASP A 365 -26.39 -0.25 4.75
CA ASP A 365 -26.91 -1.60 4.58
C ASP A 365 -25.87 -2.64 5.03
N VAL A 366 -26.16 -3.33 6.13
CA VAL A 366 -25.27 -4.32 6.75
C VAL A 366 -26.00 -5.62 6.97
N THR A 367 -25.37 -6.71 6.54
CA THR A 367 -25.86 -8.09 6.77
C THR A 367 -24.83 -8.86 7.59
N VAL A 368 -25.30 -9.50 8.66
CA VAL A 368 -24.51 -10.48 9.40
C VAL A 368 -24.66 -11.81 8.67
N ILE A 369 -23.56 -12.32 8.14
CA ILE A 369 -23.54 -13.58 7.39
C ILE A 369 -22.89 -14.63 8.29
N PRO A 370 -23.54 -15.78 8.54
CA PRO A 370 -22.92 -16.89 9.26
C PRO A 370 -21.64 -17.32 8.53
N PHE A 371 -20.51 -17.24 9.22
CA PHE A 371 -19.23 -17.73 8.71
C PHE A 371 -19.01 -19.12 9.31
N PRO A 372 -18.94 -20.19 8.52
CA PRO A 372 -18.76 -21.53 9.07
C PRO A 372 -17.42 -21.58 9.80
N LYS A 373 -17.46 -21.92 11.10
CA LYS A 373 -16.26 -22.43 11.77
C LYS A 373 -15.84 -23.64 10.95
N ALA A 374 -14.59 -23.65 10.49
CA ALA A 374 -14.03 -24.89 9.98
C ALA A 374 -14.17 -25.91 11.11
N ASP A 375 -14.83 -27.04 10.82
CA ASP A 375 -14.86 -28.16 11.77
C ASP A 375 -13.41 -28.48 12.17
N PRO A 376 -13.17 -28.70 13.48
CA PRO A 376 -11.83 -28.73 14.08
C PRO A 376 -10.86 -29.73 13.45
#